data_AF-A0A6P7GZG1-F1
#
_entry.id   AF-A0A6P7GZG1-F1
#
_cell.length_a   1.000
_cell.length_b   1.000
_cell.length_c   1.000
_cell.angle_alpha   90.00
_cell.angle_beta   90.00
_cell.angle_gamma   90.00
#
_symmetry.space_group_name_H-M   'P 1'
#
loop_
_entity.id
_entity.type
_entity.pdbx_description
1 polymer ?
#
loop_
_entity_poly.entity_id
_entity_poly.type
_entity_poly.pdbx_seq_one_letter_code
_entity_poly.pdbx_strand_id
1 'polypeptide(L)'
;MKFIFLLFLVAAVFSGLQKNSLANRLPRDSLTSYESGNFTSEDCIAPPEFCNHEENFESYRCWRWGEVDRILMGCITDDCDVNCRRTKNNFKNFKDCMTKALPVCSIFH
;
A
#
# COMPACT_ATOMS: atom_id res chain seq x y z
N MET A 1 -6.62 -2.29 53.78
CA MET A 1 -5.64 -2.74 52.75
C MET A 1 -6.28 -3.79 51.84
N LYS A 2 -6.98 -3.40 50.76
CA LYS A 2 -7.54 -4.31 49.73
C LYS A 2 -7.84 -3.54 48.43
N PHE A 3 -6.83 -2.96 47.76
CA PHE A 3 -7.07 -2.24 46.48
C PHE A 3 -5.92 -2.35 45.46
N ILE A 4 -5.11 -3.42 45.48
CA ILE A 4 -3.95 -3.55 44.57
C ILE A 4 -4.04 -4.77 43.63
N PHE A 5 -5.09 -5.59 43.71
CA PHE A 5 -5.16 -6.84 42.92
C PHE A 5 -5.89 -6.74 41.57
N LEU A 6 -6.36 -5.55 41.16
CA LEU A 6 -7.16 -5.38 39.92
C LEU A 6 -6.38 -4.81 38.72
N LEU A 7 -5.05 -4.71 38.79
CA LEU A 7 -4.23 -4.21 37.68
C LEU A 7 -3.55 -5.30 36.82
N PHE A 8 -3.72 -6.58 37.15
CA PHE A 8 -3.00 -7.67 36.48
C PHE A 8 -3.82 -8.44 35.42
N LEU A 9 -5.07 -8.09 35.15
CA LEU A 9 -5.94 -8.87 34.25
C LEU A 9 -6.23 -8.24 32.88
N VAL A 10 -5.75 -7.03 32.60
CA VAL A 10 -5.94 -6.40 31.27
C VAL A 10 -4.76 -6.67 30.32
N ALA A 11 -3.59 -7.05 30.84
CA ALA A 11 -2.40 -7.30 30.03
C ALA A 11 -2.37 -8.69 29.35
N ALA A 12 -3.28 -9.60 29.69
CA ALA A 12 -3.22 -11.01 29.23
C ALA A 12 -4.12 -11.34 28.03
N VAL A 13 -4.96 -10.41 27.56
CA VAL A 13 -5.90 -10.67 26.45
C VAL A 13 -5.39 -10.18 25.10
N PHE A 14 -4.30 -9.42 25.04
CA PHE A 14 -3.71 -8.95 23.78
C PHE A 14 -2.56 -9.81 23.23
N SER A 15 -2.20 -10.90 23.91
CA SER A 15 -1.03 -11.72 23.55
C SER A 15 -1.35 -12.95 22.69
N GLY A 16 -2.60 -13.13 22.25
CA GLY A 16 -3.03 -14.39 21.67
C GLY A 16 -4.05 -14.26 20.56
N LEU A 17 -3.64 -13.68 19.41
CA LEU A 17 -4.26 -13.74 18.06
C LEU A 17 -3.65 -12.54 17.30
N GLN A 18 -2.76 -12.65 16.31
CA GLN A 18 -2.78 -13.54 15.16
C GLN A 18 -1.37 -13.68 14.57
N LYS A 19 -0.98 -14.95 14.38
CA LYS A 19 -0.41 -15.51 13.15
C LYS A 19 0.85 -14.83 12.60
N ASN A 20 2.00 -15.44 12.87
CA ASN A 20 2.88 -16.03 11.86
C ASN A 20 2.64 -15.54 10.42
N SER A 21 2.88 -14.25 10.17
CA SER A 21 3.11 -13.80 8.82
C SER A 21 4.60 -13.61 8.70
N LEU A 22 5.16 -14.51 7.92
CA LEU A 22 6.42 -14.46 7.22
C LEU A 22 6.55 -13.18 6.35
N ALA A 23 6.16 -12.00 6.84
CA ALA A 23 6.16 -10.72 6.13
C ALA A 23 7.47 -9.94 6.31
N ASN A 24 8.48 -10.54 6.95
CA ASN A 24 9.85 -10.04 7.00
C ASN A 24 10.75 -10.61 5.90
N ARG A 25 10.20 -11.03 4.76
CA ARG A 25 10.95 -10.99 3.49
C ARG A 25 10.77 -9.62 2.86
N LEU A 26 11.47 -8.63 3.43
CA LEU A 26 12.01 -7.54 2.63
C LEU A 26 13.20 -8.11 1.85
N PRO A 27 13.06 -8.32 0.53
CA PRO A 27 14.07 -7.86 -0.40
C PRO A 27 13.35 -6.98 -1.42
N ARG A 28 13.81 -5.80 -1.81
CA ARG A 28 15.16 -5.25 -1.91
C ARG A 28 14.93 -3.74 -1.80
N ASP A 29 15.79 -3.02 -1.11
CA ASP A 29 15.78 -1.56 -1.01
C ASP A 29 16.12 -0.84 -2.34
N SER A 30 15.62 -1.32 -3.47
CA SER A 30 15.81 -0.71 -4.80
C SER A 30 14.51 -0.56 -5.59
N LEU A 31 13.34 -0.63 -4.95
CA LEU A 31 12.04 -0.37 -5.59
C LEU A 31 11.83 1.14 -5.78
N THR A 32 12.82 1.82 -6.35
CA THR A 32 12.68 3.16 -6.91
C THR A 32 11.63 3.09 -8.02
N SER A 33 10.65 3.99 -7.96
CA SER A 33 9.74 4.38 -9.05
C SER A 33 10.35 3.99 -10.41
N TYR A 34 9.83 2.93 -11.03
CA TYR A 34 10.43 2.33 -12.23
C TYR A 34 10.45 3.29 -13.43
N GLU A 35 9.70 4.39 -13.36
CA GLU A 35 9.87 5.53 -14.25
C GLU A 35 10.45 6.70 -13.46
N SER A 36 11.67 7.10 -13.79
CA SER A 36 12.42 8.22 -13.19
C SER A 36 11.90 9.60 -13.60
N GLY A 37 10.71 9.66 -14.21
CA GLY A 37 10.06 10.90 -14.63
C GLY A 37 9.14 11.48 -13.56
N ASN A 38 8.78 12.75 -13.73
CA ASN A 38 7.75 13.37 -12.90
C ASN A 38 6.42 12.63 -13.03
N PHE A 39 5.67 12.56 -11.93
CA PHE A 39 4.29 12.09 -11.91
C PHE A 39 3.39 13.15 -12.55
N THR A 40 2.56 12.78 -13.52
CA THR A 40 1.71 13.69 -14.30
C THR A 40 0.22 13.33 -14.18
N SER A 41 -0.65 14.17 -14.76
CA SER A 41 -2.10 13.96 -14.76
C SER A 41 -2.52 12.63 -15.38
N GLU A 42 -1.80 12.18 -16.39
CA GLU A 42 -2.08 10.92 -17.10
C GLU A 42 -1.84 9.71 -16.20
N ASP A 43 -0.91 9.83 -15.25
CA ASP A 43 -0.58 8.77 -14.30
C ASP A 43 -1.70 8.55 -13.27
N CYS A 44 -2.55 9.56 -13.01
CA CYS A 44 -3.62 9.48 -12.01
C CYS A 44 -4.67 8.39 -12.29
N ILE A 45 -4.86 8.05 -13.57
CA ILE A 45 -5.85 7.05 -14.02
C ILE A 45 -5.21 5.75 -14.47
N ALA A 46 -3.87 5.68 -14.49
CA ALA A 46 -3.17 4.47 -14.86
C ALA A 46 -3.41 3.36 -13.81
N PRO A 47 -3.56 2.09 -14.22
CA PRO A 47 -3.51 0.98 -13.28
C PRO A 47 -2.15 0.97 -12.57
N PRO A 48 -2.00 0.31 -11.42
CA PRO A 48 -0.70 0.24 -10.75
C PRO A 48 0.32 -0.56 -11.57
N GLU A 49 -0.13 -1.49 -12.41
CA GLU A 49 0.73 -2.35 -13.23
C GLU A 49 0.07 -2.72 -14.56
N PHE A 50 0.91 -3.02 -15.56
CA PHE A 50 0.53 -3.67 -16.80
C PHE A 50 1.06 -5.10 -16.78
N CYS A 51 0.14 -6.06 -16.69
CA CYS A 51 0.42 -7.48 -16.73
C CYS A 51 0.09 -8.03 -18.11
N ASN A 52 1.04 -8.73 -18.73
CA ASN A 52 0.71 -9.65 -19.82
C ASN A 52 0.37 -10.98 -19.14
N HIS A 53 -0.84 -11.50 -19.38
CA HIS A 53 -1.41 -12.64 -18.67
C HIS A 53 -0.45 -13.83 -18.51
N GLU A 54 0.21 -13.89 -17.36
CA GLU A 54 0.78 -15.10 -16.77
C GLU A 54 0.44 -15.01 -15.29
N GLU A 55 -0.41 -15.92 -14.81
CA GLU A 55 -0.77 -16.03 -13.40
C GLU A 55 0.47 -16.46 -12.61
N ASN A 56 1.25 -15.48 -12.12
CA ASN A 56 2.32 -15.76 -11.17
C ASN A 56 1.82 -15.51 -9.74
N PHE A 57 2.19 -16.44 -8.85
CA PHE A 57 1.65 -16.54 -7.49
C PHE A 57 2.33 -15.60 -6.48
N GLU A 58 3.29 -14.77 -6.91
CA GLU A 58 4.00 -13.84 -6.03
C GLU A 58 3.44 -12.43 -6.14
N SER A 59 2.54 -12.10 -5.21
CA SER A 59 1.98 -10.76 -5.07
C SER A 59 2.63 -9.96 -3.94
N TYR A 60 2.53 -8.64 -4.02
CA TYR A 60 2.92 -7.71 -2.99
C TYR A 60 1.88 -6.59 -2.84
N ARG A 61 1.76 -6.05 -1.63
CA ARG A 61 0.87 -4.90 -1.39
C ARG A 61 1.49 -3.63 -1.95
N CYS A 62 0.79 -2.97 -2.85
CA CYS A 62 1.15 -1.67 -3.40
C CYS A 62 0.11 -0.60 -3.01
N TRP A 63 0.47 0.66 -3.17
CA TRP A 63 -0.44 1.80 -3.04
C TRP A 63 -0.63 2.48 -4.38
N ARG A 64 -1.80 3.02 -4.65
CA ARG A 64 -2.08 3.83 -5.85
C ARG A 64 -3.07 4.94 -5.55
N TRP A 65 -3.08 5.97 -6.38
CA TRP A 65 -4.18 6.92 -6.44
C TRP A 65 -5.37 6.31 -7.17
N GLY A 66 -6.56 6.44 -6.60
CA GLY A 66 -7.76 5.85 -7.16
C GLY A 66 -9.01 6.17 -6.36
N GLU A 67 -10.10 5.56 -6.79
CA GLU A 67 -11.42 5.77 -6.19
C GLU A 67 -11.57 5.03 -4.86
N VAL A 68 -11.94 5.78 -3.82
CA VAL A 68 -12.35 5.34 -2.48
C VAL A 68 -13.88 5.43 -2.43
N ASP A 69 -14.54 4.30 -2.22
CA ASP A 69 -15.99 4.22 -2.00
C ASP A 69 -16.88 4.94 -3.04
N ARG A 70 -16.46 4.94 -4.31
CA ARG A 70 -17.19 5.49 -5.48
C ARG A 70 -17.43 7.01 -5.51
N ILE A 71 -16.92 7.74 -4.52
CA ILE A 71 -17.25 9.16 -4.33
C ILE A 71 -15.98 9.99 -4.08
N LEU A 72 -14.98 9.39 -3.45
CA LEU A 72 -13.76 10.08 -3.03
C LEU A 72 -12.58 9.57 -3.85
N MET A 73 -11.63 10.44 -4.15
CA MET A 73 -10.35 10.03 -4.72
C MET A 73 -9.28 10.08 -3.63
N GLY A 74 -8.42 9.07 -3.59
CA GLY A 74 -7.39 8.97 -2.58
C GLY A 74 -6.39 7.85 -2.83
N CYS A 75 -5.45 7.73 -1.92
CA CYS A 75 -4.49 6.64 -1.94
C CYS A 75 -5.10 5.37 -1.34
N ILE A 76 -5.21 4.32 -2.15
CA ILE A 76 -5.74 3.01 -1.78
C ILE A 76 -4.68 1.93 -1.96
N THR A 77 -4.89 0.77 -1.33
CA THR A 77 -4.03 -0.40 -1.48
C THR A 77 -4.56 -1.36 -2.53
N ASP A 78 -3.66 -1.96 -3.30
CA ASP A 78 -3.96 -3.06 -4.22
C ASP A 78 -2.98 -4.23 -4.02
N ASP A 79 -3.38 -5.39 -4.54
CA ASP A 79 -2.50 -6.56 -4.69
C ASP A 79 -1.85 -6.51 -6.08
N CYS A 80 -0.56 -6.18 -6.09
CA CYS A 80 0.28 -6.09 -7.27
C CYS A 80 1.10 -7.38 -7.46
N ASP A 81 1.52 -7.70 -8.68
CA ASP A 81 2.34 -8.88 -9.01
C ASP A 81 3.78 -8.46 -9.30
N VAL A 82 4.73 -9.19 -8.70
CA VAL A 82 6.16 -8.94 -8.85
C VAL A 82 6.62 -8.99 -10.32
N ASN A 83 5.93 -9.72 -11.17
CA ASN A 83 6.30 -9.94 -12.57
C ASN A 83 5.66 -8.94 -13.54
N CYS A 84 4.78 -8.06 -13.05
CA CYS A 84 4.13 -7.07 -13.90
C CYS A 84 4.96 -5.79 -14.06
N ARG A 85 4.76 -5.12 -15.20
CA ARG A 85 5.40 -3.83 -15.44
C ARG A 85 4.69 -2.77 -14.62
N ARG A 86 5.37 -2.23 -13.62
CA ARG A 86 4.86 -1.14 -12.77
C ARG A 86 4.66 0.14 -13.56
N THR A 87 3.58 0.85 -13.26
CA THR A 87 3.35 2.23 -13.69
C THR A 87 3.85 3.21 -12.63
N LYS A 88 3.75 4.50 -12.91
CA LYS A 88 4.01 5.55 -11.92
C LYS A 88 2.95 5.62 -10.83
N ASN A 89 1.76 5.06 -11.05
CA ASN A 89 0.68 4.96 -10.06
C ASN A 89 0.84 3.73 -9.14
N ASN A 90 2.08 3.36 -8.82
CA ASN A 90 2.44 2.22 -7.98
C ASN A 90 3.47 2.65 -6.95
N PHE A 91 2.98 2.92 -5.75
CA PHE A 91 3.75 3.48 -4.66
C PHE A 91 4.05 2.41 -3.60
N LYS A 92 5.24 2.51 -3.01
CA LYS A 92 5.68 1.61 -1.93
C LYS A 92 4.85 1.79 -0.64
N ASN A 93 4.35 3.00 -0.40
CA ASN A 93 3.62 3.32 0.83
C ASN A 93 2.67 4.50 0.62
N PHE A 94 1.71 4.64 1.54
CA PHE A 94 0.72 5.71 1.56
C PHE A 94 1.34 7.11 1.49
N LYS A 95 2.43 7.36 2.24
CA LYS A 95 3.07 8.68 2.29
C LYS A 95 3.62 9.09 0.92
N ASP A 96 4.25 8.16 0.20
CA ASP A 96 4.78 8.44 -1.14
C ASP A 96 3.65 8.73 -2.14
N CYS A 97 2.57 7.94 -2.09
CA CYS A 97 1.37 8.18 -2.88
C CYS A 97 0.78 9.57 -2.61
N MET A 98 0.55 9.92 -1.34
CA MET A 98 -0.01 11.23 -0.97
C MET A 98 0.91 12.39 -1.36
N THR A 99 2.23 12.22 -1.26
CA THR A 99 3.19 13.30 -1.56
C THR A 99 3.30 13.57 -3.06
N LYS A 100 3.20 12.52 -3.90
CA LYS A 100 3.38 12.63 -5.36
C LYS A 100 2.07 12.78 -6.12
N ALA A 101 1.04 12.01 -5.76
CA ALA A 101 -0.22 11.97 -6.49
C ALA A 101 -1.19 13.08 -6.07
N LEU A 102 -1.34 13.37 -4.77
CA LEU A 102 -2.30 14.39 -4.30
C LEU A 102 -2.11 15.75 -5.00
N PRO A 103 -0.91 16.32 -5.12
CA PRO A 103 -0.73 17.64 -5.74
C PRO A 103 -1.06 17.67 -7.23
N VAL A 104 -1.11 16.51 -7.89
CA VAL A 104 -1.34 16.38 -9.34
C VAL A 104 -2.78 15.97 -9.62
N CYS A 105 -3.29 14.97 -8.91
CA CYS A 105 -4.59 14.35 -9.17
C CYS A 105 -5.77 15.06 -8.50
N SER A 106 -5.53 15.85 -7.44
CA SER A 106 -6.62 16.59 -6.76
C SER A 106 -7.16 17.77 -7.57
N ILE A 107 -6.49 18.15 -8.66
CA ILE A 107 -6.86 19.30 -9.50
C ILE A 107 -7.98 18.93 -10.51
N PHE A 108 -8.17 17.64 -10.77
CA PHE A 108 -9.06 17.15 -11.83
C PHE A 108 -10.41 16.60 -11.33
N HIS A 109 -10.77 16.85 -10.06
CA HIS A 109 -12.01 16.37 -9.43
C HIS A 109 -12.80 17.49 -8.75
#